data_AF-A0A819A1X4-F1
#
_entry.id   AF-A0A819A1X4-F1
#
_cell.length_a   1.000
_cell.length_b   1.000
_cell.length_c   1.000
_cell.angle_alpha   90.00
_cell.angle_beta   90.00
_cell.angle_gamma   90.00
#
_symmetry.space_group_name_H-M   'P 1'
#
loop_
_entity.id
_entity.type
_entity.pdbx_description
1 polymer ?
#
loop_
_entity_poly.entity_id
_entity_poly.type
_entity_poly.pdbx_seq_one_letter_code
_entity_poly.pdbx_strand_id
1 'polypeptide(L)'
;MIETKSLINETSPVRHRSSTMFDDTDDLELKQRLEKFEREIVELKFENSFFETALERKKSESIISHTASTIPPVSSSQATTPTGSYQDLTNASTTNRGDRLARKQSKSRSTQSDLRIHLTFEQKLAIIMSELEQRKIDRIRRETINEKRLDQFESDVEWIDIEISDFELSIAEFLKTKNLSIDKRTHKVLGEKIDRYFHDHLQARESLINKLRDRSSGFKRQIVRLDAQLKEKEEMGETLTEVDFNQLKMENKQYLDKIDEKNIELVLLKQKVAKITKLLNYYKANLNTSTIDLIDIQQRINKQDTLYEFTQQEINKANYEKSRASKKNHNLSYQIENYQAPEILDYVKRKSLLCNLQRDCQVWKRKVELVSMSLQQSKQQWQTLQRASRYYDDTDI
;
A
#
# COMPACT_ATOMS: atom_id res chain seq x y z
N MET A 1 98.65 -68.91 67.77
CA MET A 1 99.96 -69.35 67.26
C MET A 1 99.86 -70.85 67.04
N ILE A 2 100.08 -71.31 65.80
CA ILE A 2 100.15 -72.72 65.37
C ILE A 2 98.83 -73.52 65.39
N GLU A 3 98.63 -74.27 64.31
CA GLU A 3 97.48 -75.13 63.98
C GLU A 3 97.56 -76.51 64.64
N THR A 4 96.48 -77.29 64.59
CA THR A 4 96.55 -78.68 64.06
C THR A 4 95.15 -79.26 63.78
N LYS A 5 94.97 -79.80 62.55
CA LYS A 5 94.31 -81.08 62.14
C LYS A 5 93.04 -81.59 62.89
N SER A 6 92.07 -82.29 62.28
CA SER A 6 91.67 -82.57 60.87
C SER A 6 90.44 -83.51 60.85
N LEU A 7 89.68 -83.49 59.74
CA LEU A 7 88.94 -84.63 59.12
C LEU A 7 87.60 -85.16 59.68
N ILE A 8 86.70 -85.47 58.72
CA ILE A 8 85.49 -86.34 58.71
C ILE A 8 84.25 -85.76 59.44
N ASN A 9 83.09 -85.41 58.83
CA ASN A 9 82.27 -85.84 57.65
C ASN A 9 81.04 -86.70 58.06
N GLU A 10 79.96 -86.65 57.24
CA GLU A 10 78.63 -87.28 57.40
C GLU A 10 77.61 -86.60 58.36
N THR A 11 76.28 -86.60 58.14
CA THR A 11 75.42 -86.32 56.95
C THR A 11 73.94 -86.34 57.39
N SER A 12 73.09 -85.41 56.94
CA SER A 12 71.65 -85.67 56.59
C SER A 12 70.88 -84.42 56.14
N PRO A 13 69.77 -84.55 55.37
CA PRO A 13 69.53 -83.64 54.25
C PRO A 13 68.29 -82.74 54.35
N VAL A 14 68.30 -81.69 53.52
CA VAL A 14 67.20 -80.73 53.30
C VAL A 14 66.15 -81.31 52.34
N ARG A 15 64.86 -81.23 52.68
CA ARG A 15 63.75 -81.60 51.80
C ARG A 15 63.27 -80.43 50.94
N HIS A 16 63.09 -80.68 49.65
CA HIS A 16 62.45 -79.79 48.69
C HIS A 16 60.99 -79.44 49.04
N ARG A 17 60.54 -78.27 48.58
CA ARG A 17 59.23 -78.15 47.91
C ARG A 17 59.38 -77.47 46.56
N SER A 18 58.70 -78.04 45.57
CA SER A 18 58.80 -77.80 44.14
C SER A 18 58.16 -76.48 43.69
N SER A 19 58.88 -75.74 42.86
CA SER A 19 58.33 -74.71 41.97
C SER A 19 58.31 -75.29 40.56
N THR A 20 57.16 -75.80 40.11
CA THR A 20 57.02 -76.48 38.81
C THR A 20 55.70 -76.07 38.15
N MET A 21 55.74 -75.06 37.28
CA MET A 21 54.63 -74.75 36.36
C MET A 21 55.09 -74.04 35.07
N PHE A 22 56.37 -74.21 34.68
CA PHE A 22 56.99 -73.55 33.51
C PHE A 22 57.98 -74.45 32.72
N ASP A 23 58.18 -75.71 33.10
CA ASP A 23 59.32 -76.52 32.64
C ASP A 23 59.15 -77.22 31.27
N ASP A 24 58.03 -77.05 30.57
CA ASP A 24 57.75 -77.69 29.27
C ASP A 24 57.29 -76.68 28.19
N THR A 25 57.98 -75.54 28.04
CA THR A 25 57.74 -74.60 26.93
C THR A 25 59.06 -74.15 26.30
N ASP A 26 59.19 -74.33 24.98
CA ASP A 26 60.39 -73.93 24.21
C ASP A 26 60.71 -72.42 24.41
N ASP A 27 62.00 -72.07 24.43
CA ASP A 27 62.48 -70.67 24.52
C ASP A 27 61.85 -69.76 23.44
N LEU A 28 61.53 -70.33 22.27
CA LEU A 28 60.84 -69.66 21.18
C LEU A 28 59.38 -69.32 21.54
N GLU A 29 58.67 -70.23 22.21
CA GLU A 29 57.30 -70.01 22.71
C GLU A 29 57.29 -68.98 23.84
N LEU A 30 58.29 -69.03 24.73
CA LEU A 30 58.45 -68.05 25.81
C LEU A 30 58.68 -66.63 25.26
N LYS A 31 59.53 -66.49 24.23
CA LYS A 31 59.75 -65.21 23.54
C LYS A 31 58.50 -64.70 22.83
N GLN A 32 57.74 -65.57 22.16
CA GLN A 32 56.46 -65.21 21.54
C GLN A 32 55.41 -64.77 22.56
N ARG A 33 55.36 -65.41 23.75
CA ARG A 33 54.51 -64.95 24.86
C ARG A 33 54.93 -63.58 25.39
N LEU A 34 56.23 -63.33 25.53
CA LEU A 34 56.74 -62.05 26.02
C LEU A 34 56.38 -60.90 25.05
N GLU A 35 56.61 -61.09 23.74
CA GLU A 35 56.21 -60.13 22.69
C GLU A 35 54.67 -59.94 22.64
N LYS A 36 53.89 -60.98 22.94
CA LYS A 36 52.43 -60.87 23.07
C LYS A 36 52.03 -60.02 24.29
N PHE A 37 52.65 -60.24 25.45
CA PHE A 37 52.38 -59.43 26.65
C PHE A 37 52.84 -57.97 26.50
N GLU A 38 53.95 -57.71 25.80
CA GLU A 38 54.38 -56.34 25.50
C GLU A 38 53.36 -55.60 24.62
N ARG A 39 52.80 -56.26 23.59
CA ARG A 39 51.69 -55.72 22.80
C ARG A 39 50.45 -55.45 23.66
N GLU A 40 50.02 -56.42 24.46
CA GLU A 40 48.86 -56.30 25.35
C GLU A 40 49.03 -55.16 26.37
N ILE A 41 50.24 -54.95 26.92
CA ILE A 41 50.55 -53.83 27.81
C ILE A 41 50.47 -52.48 27.09
N VAL A 42 50.87 -52.40 25.82
CA VAL A 42 50.75 -51.17 25.01
C VAL A 42 49.27 -50.88 24.69
N GLU A 43 48.50 -51.90 24.32
CA GLU A 43 47.06 -51.81 24.06
C GLU A 43 46.30 -51.36 25.32
N LEU A 44 46.56 -51.98 26.48
CA LEU A 44 45.95 -51.60 27.76
C LEU A 44 46.35 -50.19 28.23
N LYS A 45 47.59 -49.75 27.95
CA LYS A 45 48.01 -48.36 28.21
C LYS A 45 47.27 -47.36 27.31
N PHE A 46 47.05 -47.72 26.05
CA PHE A 46 46.25 -46.91 25.13
C PHE A 46 44.77 -46.87 25.54
N GLU A 47 44.18 -48.02 25.91
CA GLU A 47 42.82 -48.14 26.44
C GLU A 47 42.64 -47.29 27.70
N ASN A 48 43.58 -47.37 28.65
CA ASN A 48 43.54 -46.55 29.88
C ASN A 48 43.65 -45.05 29.57
N SER A 49 44.63 -44.62 28.76
CA SER A 49 44.76 -43.21 28.36
C SER A 49 43.49 -42.68 27.66
N PHE A 50 42.88 -43.52 26.82
CA PHE A 50 41.63 -43.22 26.13
C PHE A 50 40.47 -43.02 27.12
N PHE A 51 40.30 -43.92 28.10
CA PHE A 51 39.25 -43.80 29.11
C PHE A 51 39.51 -42.70 30.15
N GLU A 52 40.77 -42.43 30.51
CA GLU A 52 41.15 -41.28 31.34
C GLU A 52 40.75 -39.97 30.65
N THR A 53 41.05 -39.82 29.36
CA THR A 53 40.62 -38.65 28.56
C THR A 53 39.10 -38.48 28.57
N ALA A 54 38.35 -39.58 28.35
CA ALA A 54 36.89 -39.56 28.37
C ALA A 54 36.31 -39.24 29.76
N LEU A 55 36.96 -39.72 30.83
CA LEU A 55 36.57 -39.46 32.22
C LEU A 55 36.85 -38.00 32.61
N GLU A 56 37.99 -37.44 32.20
CA GLU A 56 38.31 -36.03 32.41
C GLU A 56 37.35 -35.10 31.65
N ARG A 57 37.00 -35.42 30.40
CA ARG A 57 35.99 -34.67 29.66
C ARG A 57 34.63 -34.71 30.37
N LYS A 58 34.14 -35.88 30.80
CA LYS A 58 32.88 -35.99 31.58
C LYS A 58 32.93 -35.26 32.93
N LYS A 59 34.07 -35.22 33.61
CA LYS A 59 34.25 -34.39 34.82
C LYS A 59 34.11 -32.90 34.48
N SER A 60 34.70 -32.45 33.37
CA SER A 60 34.60 -31.04 32.94
C SER A 60 33.16 -30.66 32.53
N GLU A 61 32.42 -31.54 31.86
CA GLU A 61 31.00 -31.36 31.51
C GLU A 61 30.11 -31.27 32.77
N SER A 62 30.35 -32.16 33.76
CA SER A 62 29.65 -32.10 35.05
C SER A 62 29.89 -30.78 35.77
N ILE A 63 31.11 -30.26 35.80
CA ILE A 63 31.42 -28.96 36.43
C ILE A 63 30.67 -27.81 35.75
N ILE A 64 30.57 -27.81 34.41
CA ILE A 64 29.83 -26.79 33.64
C ILE A 64 28.32 -26.85 33.94
N SER A 65 27.75 -28.05 34.14
CA SER A 65 26.33 -28.20 34.49
C SER A 65 25.97 -27.62 35.86
N HIS A 66 26.91 -27.61 36.81
CA HIS A 66 26.68 -27.08 38.17
C HIS A 66 26.83 -25.55 38.25
N THR A 67 27.69 -24.94 37.43
CA THR A 67 27.87 -23.48 37.42
C THR A 67 26.73 -22.75 36.70
N ALA A 68 26.16 -23.35 35.65
CA ALA A 68 25.02 -22.78 34.91
C ALA A 68 23.75 -22.58 35.78
N SER A 69 23.60 -23.32 36.88
CA SER A 69 22.43 -23.25 37.76
C SER A 69 22.53 -22.21 38.89
N THR A 70 23.61 -21.40 38.95
CA THR A 70 23.90 -20.51 40.08
C THR A 70 24.07 -19.02 39.68
N ILE A 71 23.31 -18.56 38.68
CA ILE A 71 23.24 -17.14 38.29
C ILE A 71 21.79 -16.66 38.36
N PRO A 72 21.43 -15.76 39.29
CA PRO A 72 20.08 -15.17 39.33
C PRO A 72 19.92 -14.07 38.26
N PRO A 73 18.71 -13.85 37.74
CA PRO A 73 18.46 -12.79 36.78
C PRO A 73 18.48 -11.42 37.47
N VAL A 74 19.38 -10.53 37.04
CA VAL A 74 19.36 -9.11 37.43
C VAL A 74 18.59 -8.33 36.37
N SER A 75 17.38 -7.88 36.73
CA SER A 75 16.60 -6.92 35.94
C SER A 75 16.39 -5.64 36.74
N SER A 76 16.86 -4.52 36.20
CA SER A 76 16.73 -3.19 36.80
C SER A 76 15.49 -2.44 36.28
N SER A 77 14.46 -2.41 37.11
CA SER A 77 13.39 -1.40 37.28
C SER A 77 13.06 -0.39 36.17
N GLN A 78 11.77 -0.30 35.80
CA GLN A 78 11.03 0.99 35.88
C GLN A 78 9.49 0.84 35.99
N ALA A 79 8.91 1.68 36.84
CA ALA A 79 7.53 2.25 36.81
C ALA A 79 6.24 1.41 37.08
N THR A 80 5.77 1.52 38.33
CA THR A 80 4.41 1.97 38.76
C THR A 80 3.10 1.16 38.59
N THR A 81 2.49 0.90 39.76
CA THR A 81 1.04 1.01 40.12
C THR A 81 0.06 -0.16 39.82
N PRO A 82 -1.03 -0.32 40.63
CA PRO A 82 -1.29 -1.64 41.23
C PRO A 82 -2.74 -2.18 41.04
N THR A 83 -3.07 -3.31 41.68
CA THR A 83 -4.29 -3.58 42.51
C THR A 83 -4.74 -5.05 42.44
N GLY A 84 -5.04 -5.68 43.59
CA GLY A 84 -6.28 -6.45 43.70
C GLY A 84 -6.28 -8.00 43.74
N SER A 85 -5.98 -8.55 44.92
CA SER A 85 -6.93 -9.40 45.68
C SER A 85 -7.08 -10.92 45.42
N TYR A 86 -7.48 -11.58 46.52
CA TYR A 86 -7.95 -12.97 46.73
C TYR A 86 -6.84 -14.06 46.76
N GLN A 87 -6.59 -14.83 47.83
CA GLN A 87 -7.47 -15.65 48.70
C GLN A 87 -8.25 -16.71 47.91
N ASP A 88 -8.39 -17.98 48.31
CA ASP A 88 -7.82 -18.79 49.41
C ASP A 88 -8.22 -20.27 49.10
N LEU A 89 -7.97 -21.22 50.01
CA LEU A 89 -8.59 -22.57 50.09
C LEU A 89 -8.11 -23.65 49.10
N THR A 90 -8.11 -24.96 49.41
CA THR A 90 -7.65 -25.75 50.58
C THR A 90 -7.90 -27.24 50.30
N ASN A 91 -7.04 -28.14 50.83
CA ASN A 91 -7.38 -29.51 51.28
C ASN A 91 -7.83 -30.57 50.23
N ALA A 92 -7.60 -31.88 50.43
CA ALA A 92 -6.78 -32.63 51.40
C ALA A 92 -6.62 -34.11 50.96
N SER A 93 -5.99 -34.92 51.84
CA SER A 93 -5.81 -36.39 51.81
C SER A 93 -4.70 -36.92 50.88
N THR A 94 -3.89 -37.94 51.20
CA THR A 94 -3.54 -38.63 52.47
C THR A 94 -2.16 -39.28 52.29
N THR A 95 -1.33 -39.62 53.28
CA THR A 95 -1.50 -39.71 54.76
C THR A 95 -0.27 -39.09 55.46
N ASN A 96 0.04 -39.42 56.73
CA ASN A 96 1.22 -38.86 57.43
C ASN A 96 1.80 -39.81 58.51
N ARG A 97 3.12 -39.71 58.73
CA ARG A 97 3.89 -39.97 59.98
C ARG A 97 4.03 -41.38 60.60
N GLY A 98 5.29 -41.63 60.99
CA GLY A 98 5.66 -42.18 62.31
C GLY A 98 6.50 -43.47 62.26
N ASP A 99 7.40 -43.74 63.20
CA ASP A 99 8.06 -42.90 64.22
C ASP A 99 9.26 -43.70 64.80
N ARG A 100 10.16 -43.01 65.53
CA ARG A 100 11.11 -43.55 66.54
C ARG A 100 12.37 -44.35 66.16
N LEU A 101 13.29 -44.25 67.12
CA LEU A 101 14.71 -44.63 67.09
C LEU A 101 14.99 -45.97 67.80
N ALA A 102 16.09 -46.61 67.34
CA ALA A 102 16.98 -47.52 68.08
C ALA A 102 16.43 -48.86 68.62
N ARG A 103 17.16 -49.97 68.35
CA ARG A 103 17.95 -50.74 69.36
C ARG A 103 18.78 -51.92 68.79
N LYS A 104 20.12 -51.82 68.91
CA LYS A 104 21.15 -52.87 69.15
C LYS A 104 21.43 -54.04 68.16
N GLN A 105 22.75 -54.30 68.08
CA GLN A 105 23.47 -55.58 67.91
C GLN A 105 23.80 -56.14 66.51
N SER A 106 24.98 -55.73 66.03
CA SER A 106 26.20 -56.56 65.93
C SER A 106 26.22 -57.87 65.11
N LYS A 107 27.24 -57.92 64.21
CA LYS A 107 27.87 -59.09 63.56
C LYS A 107 27.12 -59.74 62.39
N SER A 108 27.57 -59.42 61.18
CA SER A 108 28.61 -60.28 60.58
C SER A 108 29.65 -59.42 59.85
N ARG A 109 30.86 -59.98 59.70
CA ARG A 109 32.01 -59.34 59.06
C ARG A 109 32.36 -60.24 57.88
N SER A 110 32.12 -59.80 56.64
CA SER A 110 32.50 -60.56 55.44
C SER A 110 32.97 -59.63 54.34
N THR A 111 34.22 -59.85 53.92
CA THR A 111 34.73 -59.60 52.57
C THR A 111 34.44 -58.22 51.94
N GLN A 112 35.24 -57.22 52.34
CA GLN A 112 35.71 -56.23 51.38
C GLN A 112 36.54 -56.96 50.31
N SER A 113 35.92 -57.26 49.18
CA SER A 113 36.61 -57.77 47.99
C SER A 113 35.97 -57.11 46.76
N ASP A 114 36.71 -56.18 46.16
CA ASP A 114 36.51 -55.66 44.80
C ASP A 114 35.07 -55.52 44.31
N LEU A 115 34.35 -54.52 44.84
CA LEU A 115 33.35 -53.79 44.03
C LEU A 115 34.07 -52.89 43.00
N ARG A 116 34.96 -53.49 42.20
CA ARG A 116 35.38 -52.91 40.94
C ARG A 116 34.15 -52.93 40.05
N ILE A 117 33.54 -51.76 39.86
CA ILE A 117 32.48 -51.54 38.89
C ILE A 117 33.13 -51.67 37.51
N HIS A 118 33.23 -52.92 37.04
CA HIS A 118 33.73 -53.22 35.71
C HIS A 118 32.69 -52.74 34.72
N LEU A 119 33.07 -51.74 33.93
CA LEU A 119 32.24 -51.24 32.85
C LEU A 119 31.94 -52.39 31.88
N THR A 120 30.65 -52.61 31.56
CA THR A 120 30.27 -53.75 30.70
C THR A 120 30.89 -53.57 29.31
N PHE A 121 31.09 -54.67 28.57
CA PHE A 121 31.68 -54.60 27.22
C PHE A 121 30.90 -53.65 26.30
N GLU A 122 29.57 -53.66 26.38
CA GLU A 122 28.69 -52.74 25.66
C GLU A 122 28.87 -51.27 26.08
N GLN A 123 28.99 -50.99 27.39
CA GLN A 123 29.31 -49.65 27.89
C GLN A 123 30.72 -49.19 27.49
N LYS A 124 31.71 -50.09 27.47
CA LYS A 124 33.06 -49.82 26.94
C LYS A 124 33.00 -49.43 25.47
N LEU A 125 32.33 -50.22 24.63
CA LEU A 125 32.13 -49.93 23.22
C LEU A 125 31.40 -48.60 22.99
N ALA A 126 30.36 -48.31 23.78
CA ALA A 126 29.64 -47.04 23.69
C ALA A 126 30.54 -45.82 24.02
N ILE A 127 31.40 -45.91 25.04
CA ILE A 127 32.38 -44.85 25.33
C ILE A 127 33.43 -44.77 24.21
N ILE A 128 33.92 -45.90 23.70
CA ILE A 128 34.88 -45.93 22.59
C ILE A 128 34.30 -45.26 21.33
N MET A 129 33.07 -45.59 20.95
CA MET A 129 32.37 -44.96 19.82
C MET A 129 32.17 -43.45 20.04
N SER A 130 31.71 -43.04 21.23
CA SER A 130 31.47 -41.63 21.56
C SER A 130 32.75 -40.80 21.56
N GLU A 131 33.84 -41.32 22.12
CA GLU A 131 35.14 -40.65 22.16
C GLU A 131 35.85 -40.67 20.80
N LEU A 132 35.67 -41.71 19.97
CA LEU A 132 36.11 -41.70 18.57
C LEU A 132 35.39 -40.61 17.77
N GLU A 133 34.07 -40.48 17.92
CA GLU A 133 33.31 -39.42 17.23
C GLU A 133 33.72 -38.03 17.73
N GLN A 134 33.87 -37.85 19.04
CA GLN A 134 34.37 -36.60 19.62
C GLN A 134 35.79 -36.27 19.12
N ARG A 135 36.68 -37.26 18.97
CA ARG A 135 38.03 -37.05 18.41
C ARG A 135 38.02 -36.71 16.92
N LYS A 136 37.03 -37.17 16.14
CA LYS A 136 36.82 -36.68 14.76
C LYS A 136 36.39 -35.21 14.77
N ILE A 137 35.43 -34.84 15.62
CA ILE A 137 34.97 -33.45 15.78
C ILE A 137 36.13 -32.54 16.23
N ASP A 138 36.91 -32.97 17.23
CA ASP A 138 38.08 -32.23 17.74
C ASP A 138 39.24 -32.20 16.72
N ARG A 139 39.35 -33.19 15.82
CA ARG A 139 40.27 -33.15 14.67
C ARG A 139 39.83 -32.09 13.66
N ILE A 140 38.60 -32.18 13.15
CA ILE A 140 38.04 -31.24 12.16
C ILE A 140 38.13 -29.81 12.69
N ARG A 141 37.72 -29.59 13.95
CA ARG A 141 37.81 -28.28 14.62
C ARG A 141 39.24 -27.74 14.66
N ARG A 142 40.25 -28.58 14.93
CA ARG A 142 41.66 -28.16 14.91
C ARG A 142 42.18 -27.93 13.50
N GLU A 143 41.77 -28.74 12.53
CA GLU A 143 42.11 -28.56 11.11
C GLU A 143 41.59 -27.20 10.62
N THR A 144 40.30 -26.88 10.84
CA THR A 144 39.71 -25.56 10.49
C THR A 144 40.35 -24.38 11.24
N ILE A 145 40.81 -24.57 12.49
CA ILE A 145 41.53 -23.51 13.23
C ILE A 145 42.96 -23.33 12.67
N ASN A 146 43.62 -24.42 12.28
CA ASN A 146 44.98 -24.37 11.73
C ASN A 146 44.97 -23.77 10.31
N GLU A 147 43.99 -24.11 9.48
CA GLU A 147 43.73 -23.52 8.16
C GLU A 147 43.59 -22.00 8.26
N LYS A 148 42.65 -21.51 9.09
CA LYS A 148 42.49 -20.07 9.35
C LYS A 148 43.75 -19.35 9.87
N ARG A 149 44.64 -20.07 10.56
CA ARG A 149 45.92 -19.51 11.03
C ARG A 149 46.98 -19.52 9.95
N LEU A 150 46.95 -20.51 9.04
CA LEU A 150 47.80 -20.56 7.87
C LEU A 150 47.45 -19.43 6.91
N ASP A 151 46.15 -19.24 6.60
CA ASP A 151 45.64 -18.13 5.79
C ASP A 151 46.08 -16.77 6.35
N GLN A 152 46.03 -16.61 7.68
CA GLN A 152 46.50 -15.38 8.35
C GLN A 152 48.01 -15.19 8.18
N PHE A 153 48.82 -16.24 8.37
CA PHE A 153 50.27 -16.13 8.19
C PHE A 153 50.67 -15.89 6.74
N GLU A 154 49.95 -16.46 5.77
CA GLU A 154 50.15 -16.18 4.34
C GLU A 154 49.85 -14.70 4.02
N SER A 155 48.71 -14.19 4.48
CA SER A 155 48.33 -12.77 4.38
C SER A 155 49.33 -11.83 5.08
N ASP A 156 49.85 -12.22 6.26
CA ASP A 156 50.84 -11.43 7.00
C ASP A 156 52.19 -11.38 6.25
N VAL A 157 52.61 -12.47 5.60
CA VAL A 157 53.83 -12.53 4.78
C VAL A 157 53.67 -11.69 3.51
N GLU A 158 52.56 -11.83 2.77
CA GLU A 158 52.26 -10.99 1.61
C GLU A 158 52.25 -9.50 1.97
N TRP A 159 51.69 -9.14 3.13
CA TRP A 159 51.67 -7.76 3.60
C TRP A 159 53.08 -7.23 3.91
N ILE A 160 53.93 -8.03 4.55
CA ILE A 160 55.34 -7.67 4.83
C ILE A 160 56.12 -7.47 3.53
N ASP A 161 55.97 -8.35 2.54
CA ASP A 161 56.67 -8.23 1.25
C ASP A 161 56.26 -6.96 0.49
N ILE A 162 54.96 -6.59 0.53
CA ILE A 162 54.45 -5.33 -0.04
C ILE A 162 55.04 -4.12 0.70
N GLU A 163 55.01 -4.09 2.04
CA GLU A 163 55.55 -2.96 2.82
C GLU A 163 57.07 -2.80 2.64
N ILE A 164 57.82 -3.90 2.49
CA ILE A 164 59.25 -3.87 2.13
C ILE A 164 59.44 -3.22 0.76
N SER A 165 58.67 -3.64 -0.25
CA SER A 165 58.76 -3.09 -1.61
C SER A 165 58.42 -1.59 -1.64
N ASP A 166 57.35 -1.17 -0.96
CA ASP A 166 56.94 0.23 -0.83
C ASP A 166 58.00 1.07 -0.08
N PHE A 167 58.67 0.50 0.93
CA PHE A 167 59.75 1.16 1.65
C PHE A 167 61.02 1.33 0.80
N GLU A 168 61.41 0.31 0.02
CA GLU A 168 62.53 0.40 -0.92
C GLU A 168 62.27 1.46 -2.01
N LEU A 169 61.06 1.49 -2.57
CA LEU A 169 60.63 2.52 -3.51
C LEU A 169 60.67 3.93 -2.87
N SER A 170 60.14 4.09 -1.65
CA SER A 170 60.16 5.36 -0.92
C SER A 170 61.58 5.87 -0.64
N ILE A 171 62.53 4.97 -0.31
CA ILE A 171 63.95 5.31 -0.20
C ILE A 171 64.52 5.76 -1.55
N ALA A 172 64.25 5.02 -2.63
CA ALA A 172 64.75 5.36 -3.96
C ALA A 172 64.25 6.72 -4.45
N GLU A 173 62.97 7.03 -4.23
CA GLU A 173 62.35 8.31 -4.54
C GLU A 173 62.90 9.46 -3.68
N PHE A 174 63.10 9.22 -2.38
CA PHE A 174 63.75 10.19 -1.50
C PHE A 174 65.19 10.49 -1.93
N LEU A 175 66.00 9.46 -2.24
CA LEU A 175 67.39 9.63 -2.69
C LEU A 175 67.46 10.37 -4.04
N LYS A 176 66.57 10.05 -4.97
CA LYS A 176 66.40 10.80 -6.24
C LYS A 176 66.10 12.27 -5.97
N THR A 177 65.15 12.55 -5.06
CA THR A 177 64.74 13.92 -4.72
C THR A 177 65.84 14.69 -3.99
N LYS A 178 66.55 14.05 -3.06
CA LYS A 178 67.75 14.58 -2.40
C LYS A 178 68.83 14.98 -3.42
N ASN A 179 69.13 14.11 -4.38
CA ASN A 179 70.12 14.39 -5.43
C ASN A 179 69.69 15.55 -6.35
N LEU A 180 68.40 15.66 -6.67
CA LEU A 180 67.80 16.80 -7.41
C LEU A 180 67.71 18.09 -6.57
N SER A 181 67.95 18.00 -5.26
CA SER A 181 67.90 19.12 -4.32
C SER A 181 69.28 19.72 -4.02
N ILE A 182 70.37 19.14 -4.52
CA ILE A 182 71.71 19.74 -4.44
C ILE A 182 71.81 20.86 -5.48
N ASP A 183 72.12 22.08 -5.06
CA ASP A 183 72.46 23.18 -5.97
C ASP A 183 73.79 22.90 -6.68
N LYS A 184 73.78 22.89 -8.01
CA LYS A 184 74.94 22.61 -8.86
C LYS A 184 76.08 23.62 -8.69
N ARG A 185 75.80 24.83 -8.19
CA ARG A 185 76.81 25.90 -8.02
C ARG A 185 77.42 25.95 -6.62
N THR A 186 76.60 25.77 -5.58
CA THR A 186 77.08 25.86 -4.19
C THR A 186 77.32 24.50 -3.53
N HIS A 187 76.92 23.40 -4.16
CA HIS A 187 76.89 22.03 -3.62
C HIS A 187 76.13 21.89 -2.29
N LYS A 188 75.31 22.88 -1.92
CA LYS A 188 74.44 22.85 -0.75
C LYS A 188 73.08 22.24 -1.10
N VAL A 189 72.45 21.62 -0.12
CA VAL A 189 71.10 21.06 -0.23
C VAL A 189 70.07 22.18 -0.07
N LEU A 190 69.13 22.26 -1.01
CA LEU A 190 67.98 23.16 -0.98
C LEU A 190 66.91 22.57 -0.05
N GLY A 191 66.88 23.04 1.21
CA GLY A 191 65.92 22.58 2.23
C GLY A 191 64.47 22.58 1.75
N GLU A 192 64.04 23.68 1.12
CA GLU A 192 62.67 23.86 0.59
C GLU A 192 62.17 22.72 -0.32
N LYS A 193 63.07 22.05 -1.06
CA LYS A 193 62.71 20.91 -1.91
C LYS A 193 62.51 19.62 -1.10
N ILE A 194 63.30 19.43 -0.04
CA ILE A 194 63.17 18.30 0.88
C ILE A 194 61.93 18.50 1.78
N ASP A 195 61.69 19.71 2.27
CA ASP A 195 60.49 20.05 3.04
C ASP A 195 59.23 19.83 2.22
N ARG A 196 59.24 20.23 0.93
CA ARG A 196 58.15 19.95 -0.02
C ARG A 196 57.95 18.45 -0.24
N TYR A 197 59.01 17.67 -0.43
CA TYR A 197 58.91 16.21 -0.55
C TYR A 197 58.21 15.59 0.67
N PHE A 198 58.62 15.96 1.89
CA PHE A 198 57.98 15.44 3.10
C PHE A 198 56.53 15.93 3.24
N HIS A 199 56.22 17.17 2.87
CA HIS A 199 54.85 17.70 2.89
C HIS A 199 53.94 16.95 1.90
N ASP A 200 54.35 16.82 0.64
CA ASP A 200 53.60 16.14 -0.42
C ASP A 200 53.40 14.64 -0.07
N HIS A 201 54.43 13.97 0.46
CA HIS A 201 54.36 12.58 0.90
C HIS A 201 53.46 12.38 2.14
N LEU A 202 53.48 13.31 3.10
CA LEU A 202 52.55 13.30 4.24
C LEU A 202 51.10 13.49 3.77
N GLN A 203 50.84 14.44 2.87
CA GLN A 203 49.52 14.68 2.29
C GLN A 203 49.01 13.47 1.49
N ALA A 204 49.89 12.80 0.73
CA ALA A 204 49.57 11.56 0.02
C ALA A 204 49.21 10.42 0.99
N ARG A 205 49.97 10.23 2.07
CA ARG A 205 49.65 9.25 3.13
C ARG A 205 48.34 9.57 3.84
N GLU A 206 48.06 10.84 4.14
CA GLU A 206 46.79 11.24 4.75
C GLU A 206 45.58 10.97 3.81
N SER A 207 45.74 11.27 2.51
CA SER A 207 44.74 10.89 1.49
C SER A 207 44.49 9.38 1.43
N LEU A 208 45.55 8.57 1.53
CA LEU A 208 45.45 7.11 1.56
C LEU A 208 44.76 6.61 2.84
N ILE A 209 45.10 7.15 4.01
CA ILE A 209 44.45 6.83 5.29
C ILE A 209 42.94 7.09 5.21
N ASN A 210 42.53 8.23 4.66
CA ASN A 210 41.11 8.55 4.50
C ASN A 210 40.39 7.58 3.54
N LYS A 211 41.00 7.25 2.38
CA LYS A 211 40.47 6.22 1.45
C LYS A 211 40.34 4.85 2.12
N LEU A 212 41.30 4.44 2.94
CA LEU A 212 41.27 3.18 3.67
C LEU A 212 40.21 3.17 4.77
N ARG A 213 40.02 4.28 5.50
CA ARG A 213 38.91 4.46 6.46
C ARG A 213 37.54 4.37 5.78
N ASP A 214 37.37 5.01 4.62
CA ASP A 214 36.14 4.94 3.84
C ASP A 214 35.84 3.51 3.39
N ARG A 215 36.84 2.80 2.84
CA ARG A 215 36.74 1.37 2.47
C ARG A 215 36.40 0.49 3.67
N SER A 216 37.10 0.66 4.80
CA SER A 216 36.83 -0.06 6.05
C SER A 216 35.40 0.16 6.54
N SER A 217 34.90 1.41 6.49
CA SER A 217 33.50 1.72 6.81
C SER A 217 32.52 1.05 5.83
N GLY A 218 32.89 0.97 4.55
CA GLY A 218 32.13 0.29 3.50
C GLY A 218 32.02 -1.21 3.76
N PHE A 219 33.14 -1.88 4.02
CA PHE A 219 33.15 -3.30 4.37
C PHE A 219 32.40 -3.57 5.67
N LYS A 220 32.52 -2.72 6.70
CA LYS A 220 31.72 -2.85 7.93
C LYS A 220 30.22 -2.78 7.66
N ARG A 221 29.75 -1.86 6.80
CA ARG A 221 28.35 -1.80 6.35
C ARG A 221 27.96 -3.04 5.53
N GLN A 222 28.85 -3.54 4.68
CA GLN A 222 28.60 -4.75 3.88
C GLN A 222 28.49 -6.00 4.74
N ILE A 223 29.35 -6.15 5.77
CA ILE A 223 29.29 -7.26 6.74
C ILE A 223 27.95 -7.22 7.46
N VAL A 224 27.55 -6.09 8.05
CA VAL A 224 26.25 -5.96 8.75
C VAL A 224 25.07 -6.26 7.81
N ARG A 225 25.15 -5.88 6.53
CA ARG A 225 24.10 -6.21 5.54
C ARG A 225 24.08 -7.71 5.21
N LEU A 226 25.23 -8.34 5.04
CA LEU A 226 25.33 -9.78 4.73
C LEU A 226 24.92 -10.62 5.94
N ASP A 227 25.27 -10.21 7.15
CA ASP A 227 24.87 -10.82 8.41
C ASP A 227 23.35 -10.73 8.61
N ALA A 228 22.74 -9.56 8.35
CA ALA A 228 21.29 -9.40 8.33
C ALA A 228 20.61 -10.27 7.26
N GLN A 229 21.19 -10.39 6.06
CA GLN A 229 20.69 -11.28 5.01
C GLN A 229 20.84 -12.76 5.37
N LEU A 230 21.93 -13.13 6.04
CA LEU A 230 22.16 -14.49 6.51
C LEU A 230 21.12 -14.83 7.59
N LYS A 231 20.90 -13.93 8.55
CA LYS A 231 19.85 -14.07 9.56
C LYS A 231 18.44 -14.13 8.95
N GLU A 232 18.12 -13.29 7.96
CA GLU A 232 16.85 -13.37 7.21
C GLU A 232 16.74 -14.73 6.48
N LYS A 233 17.84 -15.28 5.95
CA LYS A 233 17.87 -16.61 5.32
C LYS A 233 17.84 -17.76 6.32
N GLU A 234 18.29 -17.56 7.56
CA GLU A 234 18.14 -18.49 8.67
C GLU A 234 16.70 -18.46 9.21
N GLU A 235 16.07 -17.29 9.36
CA GLU A 235 14.66 -17.14 9.76
C GLU A 235 13.71 -17.70 8.67
N MET A 236 13.99 -17.42 7.39
CA MET A 236 13.28 -18.06 6.25
C MET A 236 13.69 -19.52 6.04
N GLY A 237 14.80 -19.95 6.64
CA GLY A 237 15.36 -21.30 6.60
C GLY A 237 15.04 -22.14 7.83
N GLU A 238 14.40 -21.55 8.84
CA GLU A 238 13.85 -22.19 10.03
C GLU A 238 12.57 -22.94 9.61
N THR A 239 12.81 -24.00 8.83
CA THR A 239 11.90 -25.03 8.34
C THR A 239 10.43 -24.64 8.43
N LEU A 240 9.95 -23.95 7.39
CA LEU A 240 8.53 -23.69 7.14
C LEU A 240 7.76 -25.01 7.34
N THR A 241 7.08 -25.14 8.48
CA THR A 241 6.65 -26.45 8.96
C THR A 241 5.46 -26.92 8.16
N GLU A 242 5.17 -28.23 8.22
CA GLU A 242 3.93 -28.75 7.63
C GLU A 242 2.68 -28.05 8.24
N VAL A 243 2.79 -27.55 9.48
CA VAL A 243 1.74 -26.75 10.13
C VAL A 243 1.58 -25.39 9.43
N ASP A 244 2.67 -24.69 9.11
CA ASP A 244 2.63 -23.38 8.43
C ASP A 244 2.08 -23.49 7.00
N PHE A 245 2.49 -24.53 6.26
CA PHE A 245 1.91 -24.84 4.94
C PHE A 245 0.41 -25.16 5.02
N ASN A 246 -0.01 -25.92 6.04
CA ASN A 246 -1.42 -26.22 6.27
C ASN A 246 -2.20 -24.98 6.72
N GLN A 247 -1.61 -24.10 7.53
CA GLN A 247 -2.21 -22.81 7.90
C GLN A 247 -2.42 -21.93 6.68
N LEU A 248 -1.39 -21.72 5.85
CA LEU A 248 -1.49 -20.93 4.62
C LEU A 248 -2.56 -21.49 3.67
N LYS A 249 -2.67 -22.83 3.58
CA LYS A 249 -3.70 -23.51 2.79
C LYS A 249 -5.12 -23.33 3.36
N MET A 250 -5.27 -23.35 4.69
CA MET A 250 -6.54 -23.04 5.36
C MET A 250 -6.94 -21.59 5.17
N GLU A 251 -6.03 -20.63 5.35
CA GLU A 251 -6.26 -19.21 5.15
C GLU A 251 -6.64 -18.90 3.70
N ASN A 252 -5.88 -19.42 2.73
CA ASN A 252 -6.18 -19.24 1.30
C ASN A 252 -7.58 -19.79 0.96
N LYS A 253 -7.94 -20.98 1.47
CA LYS A 253 -9.30 -21.50 1.33
C LYS A 253 -10.36 -20.57 1.95
N GLN A 254 -10.14 -20.07 3.16
CA GLN A 254 -11.07 -19.12 3.80
C GLN A 254 -11.20 -17.81 3.01
N TYR A 255 -10.14 -17.34 2.35
CA TYR A 255 -10.21 -16.17 1.47
C TYR A 255 -10.97 -16.47 0.17
N LEU A 256 -10.79 -17.64 -0.43
CA LEU A 256 -11.59 -18.09 -1.58
C LEU A 256 -13.08 -18.18 -1.23
N ASP A 257 -13.43 -18.84 -0.11
CA ASP A 257 -14.82 -18.97 0.35
C ASP A 257 -15.47 -17.57 0.57
N LYS A 258 -14.72 -16.60 1.14
CA LYS A 258 -15.15 -15.19 1.29
C LYS A 258 -15.28 -14.47 -0.06
N ILE A 259 -14.37 -14.70 -1.00
CA ILE A 259 -14.44 -14.11 -2.35
C ILE A 259 -15.70 -14.60 -3.08
N ASP A 260 -16.02 -15.89 -2.97
CA ASP A 260 -17.21 -16.47 -3.58
C ASP A 260 -18.51 -15.96 -2.93
N GLU A 261 -18.56 -15.81 -1.60
CA GLU A 261 -19.67 -15.14 -0.91
C GLU A 261 -19.88 -13.71 -1.43
N LYS A 262 -18.81 -12.90 -1.50
CA LYS A 262 -18.88 -11.52 -2.02
C LYS A 262 -19.25 -11.48 -3.51
N ASN A 263 -18.83 -12.46 -4.31
CA ASN A 263 -19.23 -12.60 -5.71
C ASN A 263 -20.74 -12.89 -5.85
N ILE A 264 -21.29 -13.77 -5.00
CA ILE A 264 -22.73 -14.07 -4.96
C ILE A 264 -23.53 -12.81 -4.56
N GLU A 265 -23.11 -12.10 -3.51
CA GLU A 265 -23.70 -10.81 -3.12
C GLU A 265 -23.70 -9.79 -4.26
N LEU A 266 -22.55 -9.66 -4.95
CA LEU A 266 -22.39 -8.75 -6.09
C LEU A 266 -23.32 -9.11 -7.26
N VAL A 267 -23.47 -10.39 -7.57
CA VAL A 267 -24.40 -10.86 -8.62
C VAL A 267 -25.85 -10.55 -8.23
N LEU A 268 -26.26 -10.82 -6.99
CA LEU A 268 -27.60 -10.49 -6.48
C LEU A 268 -27.87 -8.98 -6.52
N LEU A 269 -26.88 -8.15 -6.16
CA LEU A 269 -27.00 -6.69 -6.22
C LEU A 269 -27.10 -6.19 -7.67
N LYS A 270 -26.29 -6.72 -8.60
CA LYS A 270 -26.40 -6.43 -10.04
C LYS A 270 -27.79 -6.77 -10.58
N GLN A 271 -28.38 -7.90 -10.17
CA GLN A 271 -29.75 -8.26 -10.54
C GLN A 271 -30.80 -7.28 -9.98
N LYS A 272 -30.65 -6.83 -8.72
CA LYS A 272 -31.53 -5.82 -8.11
C LYS A 272 -31.44 -4.49 -8.87
N VAL A 273 -30.22 -4.01 -9.16
CA VAL A 273 -30.00 -2.79 -9.97
C VAL A 273 -30.65 -2.93 -11.34
N ALA A 274 -30.43 -4.04 -12.06
CA ALA A 274 -31.04 -4.27 -13.36
C ALA A 274 -32.58 -4.25 -13.33
N LYS A 275 -33.22 -4.80 -12.27
CA LYS A 275 -34.68 -4.71 -12.07
C LYS A 275 -35.13 -3.27 -11.83
N ILE A 276 -34.43 -2.53 -10.97
CA ILE A 276 -34.73 -1.12 -10.67
C ILE A 276 -34.58 -0.24 -11.92
N THR A 277 -33.50 -0.42 -12.70
CA THR A 277 -33.28 0.33 -13.95
C THR A 277 -34.38 0.05 -14.99
N LYS A 278 -34.84 -1.21 -15.13
CA LYS A 278 -35.98 -1.53 -15.99
C LYS A 278 -37.26 -0.81 -15.54
N LEU A 279 -37.54 -0.81 -14.24
CA LEU A 279 -38.71 -0.14 -13.67
C LEU A 279 -38.64 1.40 -13.82
N LEU A 280 -37.46 1.98 -13.60
CA LEU A 280 -37.20 3.41 -13.81
C LEU A 280 -37.43 3.82 -15.26
N ASN A 281 -36.91 3.03 -16.21
CA ASN A 281 -37.10 3.28 -17.64
C ASN A 281 -38.58 3.15 -18.06
N TYR A 282 -39.32 2.19 -17.49
CA TYR A 282 -40.77 2.07 -17.68
C TYR A 282 -41.52 3.33 -17.20
N TYR A 283 -41.28 3.78 -15.96
CA TYR A 283 -41.92 4.99 -15.45
C TYR A 283 -41.51 6.25 -16.21
N LYS A 284 -40.25 6.37 -16.64
CA LYS A 284 -39.78 7.47 -17.48
C LYS A 284 -40.49 7.50 -18.83
N ALA A 285 -40.70 6.34 -19.47
CA ALA A 285 -41.46 6.25 -20.71
C ALA A 285 -42.92 6.65 -20.50
N ASN A 286 -43.59 6.11 -19.47
CA ASN A 286 -44.98 6.43 -19.16
C ASN A 286 -45.19 7.93 -18.87
N LEU A 287 -44.32 8.54 -18.06
CA LEU A 287 -44.35 9.98 -17.76
C LEU A 287 -44.15 10.81 -19.04
N ASN A 288 -43.24 10.40 -19.93
CA ASN A 288 -43.01 11.08 -21.20
C ASN A 288 -44.25 11.02 -22.12
N THR A 289 -44.91 9.87 -22.22
CA THR A 289 -46.19 9.73 -22.95
C THR A 289 -47.25 10.67 -22.36
N SER A 290 -47.50 10.62 -21.05
CA SER A 290 -48.47 11.52 -20.41
C SER A 290 -48.11 13.00 -20.56
N THR A 291 -46.82 13.34 -20.64
CA THR A 291 -46.36 14.72 -20.90
C THR A 291 -46.68 15.16 -22.33
N ILE A 292 -46.47 14.27 -23.31
CA ILE A 292 -46.85 14.52 -24.71
C ILE A 292 -48.38 14.68 -24.83
N ASP A 293 -49.16 13.82 -24.17
CA ASP A 293 -50.63 13.91 -24.17
C ASP A 293 -51.12 15.23 -23.56
N LEU A 294 -50.52 15.68 -22.43
CA LEU A 294 -50.81 16.98 -21.83
C LEU A 294 -50.48 18.15 -22.76
N ILE A 295 -49.38 18.07 -23.52
CA ILE A 295 -49.00 19.09 -24.50
C ILE A 295 -50.01 19.13 -25.67
N ASP A 296 -50.46 17.98 -26.20
CA ASP A 296 -51.51 17.94 -27.24
C ASP A 296 -52.83 18.52 -26.72
N ILE A 297 -53.27 18.11 -25.52
CA ILE A 297 -54.48 18.63 -24.89
C ILE A 297 -54.38 20.15 -24.71
N GLN A 298 -53.25 20.68 -24.25
CA GLN A 298 -53.04 22.13 -24.13
C GLN A 298 -53.10 22.84 -25.49
N GLN A 299 -52.48 22.27 -26.54
CA GLN A 299 -52.58 22.84 -27.89
C GLN A 299 -54.01 22.82 -28.42
N ARG A 300 -54.80 21.79 -28.11
CA ARG A 300 -56.21 21.69 -28.49
C ARG A 300 -57.09 22.68 -27.72
N ILE A 301 -56.83 22.90 -26.43
CA ILE A 301 -57.48 23.94 -25.63
C ILE A 301 -57.20 25.32 -26.24
N ASN A 302 -55.93 25.67 -26.48
CA ASN A 302 -55.57 26.96 -27.08
C ASN A 302 -56.25 27.19 -28.47
N LYS A 303 -56.35 26.15 -29.30
CA LYS A 303 -57.09 26.20 -30.58
C LYS A 303 -58.60 26.41 -30.36
N GLN A 304 -59.19 25.78 -29.36
CA GLN A 304 -60.59 25.96 -29.03
C GLN A 304 -60.89 27.35 -28.45
N ASP A 305 -59.99 27.88 -27.60
CA ASP A 305 -60.12 29.22 -27.02
C ASP A 305 -60.05 30.31 -28.09
N THR A 306 -59.08 30.24 -29.00
CA THR A 306 -58.98 31.19 -30.13
C THR A 306 -60.20 31.13 -31.07
N LEU A 307 -60.76 29.93 -31.30
CA LEU A 307 -62.02 29.78 -32.06
C LEU A 307 -63.21 30.37 -31.28
N TYR A 308 -63.28 30.15 -29.98
CA TYR A 308 -64.31 30.72 -29.10
C TYR A 308 -64.26 32.25 -29.08
N GLU A 309 -63.07 32.85 -28.95
CA GLU A 309 -62.88 34.31 -29.05
C GLU A 309 -63.36 34.86 -30.40
N PHE A 310 -63.00 34.18 -31.51
CA PHE A 310 -63.46 34.57 -32.85
C PHE A 310 -65.00 34.50 -32.97
N THR A 311 -65.61 33.38 -32.57
CA THR A 311 -67.07 33.21 -32.57
C THR A 311 -67.76 34.24 -31.68
N GLN A 312 -67.19 34.57 -30.51
CA GLN A 312 -67.73 35.60 -29.62
C GLN A 312 -67.68 36.99 -30.27
N GLN A 313 -66.62 37.31 -31.02
CA GLN A 313 -66.56 38.55 -31.81
C GLN A 313 -67.61 38.58 -32.93
N GLU A 314 -67.86 37.46 -33.62
CA GLU A 314 -68.93 37.38 -34.63
C GLU A 314 -70.32 37.53 -34.01
N ILE A 315 -70.60 36.88 -32.89
CA ILE A 315 -71.84 37.04 -32.12
C ILE A 315 -72.04 38.51 -31.72
N ASN A 316 -70.98 39.19 -31.26
CA ASN A 316 -71.05 40.61 -30.89
C ASN A 316 -71.38 41.50 -32.10
N LYS A 317 -70.76 41.25 -33.27
CA LYS A 317 -71.05 41.96 -34.53
C LYS A 317 -72.50 41.71 -34.98
N ALA A 318 -72.95 40.45 -35.01
CA ALA A 318 -74.30 40.07 -35.39
C ALA A 318 -75.37 40.68 -34.46
N ASN A 319 -75.11 40.73 -33.15
CA ASN A 319 -76.00 41.39 -32.18
C ASN A 319 -76.06 42.91 -32.39
N TYR A 320 -74.93 43.56 -32.72
CA TYR A 320 -74.91 44.99 -33.06
C TYR A 320 -75.73 45.27 -34.33
N GLU A 321 -75.55 44.46 -35.38
CA GLU A 321 -76.32 44.58 -36.62
C GLU A 321 -77.81 44.30 -36.41
N LYS A 322 -78.17 43.26 -35.65
CA LYS A 322 -79.55 42.96 -35.23
C LYS A 322 -80.18 44.13 -34.48
N SER A 323 -79.46 44.75 -33.55
CA SER A 323 -79.93 45.93 -32.81
C SER A 323 -80.14 47.14 -33.75
N ARG A 324 -79.21 47.38 -34.67
CA ARG A 324 -79.31 48.44 -35.69
C ARG A 324 -80.49 48.22 -36.65
N ALA A 325 -80.70 46.98 -37.10
CA ALA A 325 -81.82 46.59 -37.94
C ALA A 325 -83.15 46.71 -37.18
N SER A 326 -83.22 46.25 -35.93
CA SER A 326 -84.40 46.36 -35.06
C SER A 326 -84.81 47.82 -34.83
N LYS A 327 -83.85 48.72 -34.56
CA LYS A 327 -84.11 50.17 -34.46
C LYS A 327 -84.68 50.78 -35.75
N LYS A 328 -84.13 50.38 -36.91
CA LYS A 328 -84.69 50.80 -38.22
C LYS A 328 -86.10 50.26 -38.43
N ASN A 329 -86.32 48.98 -38.15
CA ASN A 329 -87.62 48.33 -38.32
C ASN A 329 -88.67 48.97 -37.40
N HIS A 330 -88.35 49.22 -36.14
CA HIS A 330 -89.23 49.92 -35.20
C HIS A 330 -89.59 51.34 -35.68
N ASN A 331 -88.62 52.10 -36.20
CA ASN A 331 -88.88 53.42 -36.79
C ASN A 331 -89.80 53.31 -38.03
N LEU A 332 -89.57 52.33 -38.92
CA LEU A 332 -90.45 52.08 -40.06
C LEU A 332 -91.86 51.63 -39.64
N SER A 333 -92.00 50.78 -38.62
CA SER A 333 -93.29 50.39 -38.05
C SER A 333 -94.02 51.58 -37.46
N TYR A 334 -93.34 52.42 -36.68
CA TYR A 334 -93.88 53.67 -36.15
C TYR A 334 -94.30 54.63 -37.26
N GLN A 335 -93.50 54.74 -38.33
CA GLN A 335 -93.88 55.52 -39.52
C GLN A 335 -95.14 54.97 -40.18
N ILE A 336 -95.25 53.65 -40.38
CA ILE A 336 -96.44 53.02 -40.98
C ILE A 336 -97.69 53.24 -40.11
N GLU A 337 -97.58 53.06 -38.79
CA GLU A 337 -98.68 53.21 -37.83
C GLU A 337 -99.18 54.67 -37.74
N ASN A 338 -98.26 55.65 -37.78
CA ASN A 338 -98.61 57.07 -37.72
C ASN A 338 -98.80 57.71 -39.11
N TYR A 339 -98.64 56.96 -40.20
CA TYR A 339 -98.84 57.48 -41.56
C TYR A 339 -100.34 57.48 -41.92
N GLN A 340 -100.99 58.62 -41.67
CA GLN A 340 -102.25 58.94 -42.35
C GLN A 340 -101.96 59.52 -43.73
N ALA A 341 -102.32 58.78 -44.78
CA ALA A 341 -102.42 59.34 -46.12
C ALA A 341 -103.51 60.44 -46.14
N PRO A 342 -103.23 61.64 -46.68
CA PRO A 342 -104.27 62.65 -46.87
C PRO A 342 -105.41 62.11 -47.74
N GLU A 343 -106.64 62.44 -47.40
CA GLU A 343 -107.82 62.05 -48.18
C GLU A 343 -107.63 62.45 -49.65
N ILE A 344 -107.99 61.57 -50.59
CA ILE A 344 -107.64 61.69 -52.02
C ILE A 344 -108.10 63.05 -52.58
N LEU A 345 -109.29 63.51 -52.19
CA LEU A 345 -109.83 64.81 -52.60
C LEU A 345 -108.99 65.98 -52.07
N ASP A 346 -108.46 65.89 -50.84
CA ASP A 346 -107.63 66.94 -50.24
C ASP A 346 -106.22 66.96 -50.82
N TYR A 347 -105.65 65.78 -51.15
CA TYR A 347 -104.43 65.70 -51.95
C TYR A 347 -104.63 66.33 -53.33
N VAL A 348 -105.71 66.00 -54.04
CA VAL A 348 -106.03 66.56 -55.36
C VAL A 348 -106.25 68.07 -55.30
N LYS A 349 -106.95 68.60 -54.29
CA LYS A 349 -107.10 70.05 -54.04
C LYS A 349 -105.75 70.73 -53.80
N ARG A 350 -104.88 70.16 -52.93
CA ARG A 350 -103.55 70.72 -52.67
C ARG A 350 -102.64 70.65 -53.90
N LYS A 351 -102.75 69.58 -54.71
CA LYS A 351 -101.98 69.42 -55.94
C LYS A 351 -102.46 70.35 -57.06
N SER A 352 -103.77 70.59 -57.18
CA SER A 352 -104.32 71.57 -58.13
C SER A 352 -103.99 72.99 -57.71
N LEU A 353 -104.05 73.32 -56.41
CA LEU A 353 -103.57 74.59 -55.86
C LEU A 353 -102.08 74.81 -56.18
N LEU A 354 -101.23 73.80 -55.95
CA LEU A 354 -99.80 73.88 -56.29
C LEU A 354 -99.59 74.07 -57.80
N CYS A 355 -100.34 73.36 -58.66
CA CYS A 355 -100.28 73.54 -60.10
C CYS A 355 -100.73 74.96 -60.53
N ASN A 356 -101.76 75.51 -59.89
CA ASN A 356 -102.22 76.87 -60.13
C ASN A 356 -101.17 77.90 -59.69
N LEU A 357 -100.64 77.80 -58.47
CA LEU A 357 -99.56 78.65 -57.96
C LEU A 357 -98.28 78.54 -58.82
N GLN A 358 -97.98 77.36 -59.35
CA GLN A 358 -96.84 77.15 -60.25
C GLN A 358 -97.08 77.80 -61.63
N ARG A 359 -98.31 77.77 -62.14
CA ARG A 359 -98.73 78.50 -63.35
C ARG A 359 -98.69 80.01 -63.12
N ASP A 360 -99.16 80.48 -61.97
CA ASP A 360 -99.10 81.89 -61.59
C ASP A 360 -97.65 82.36 -61.46
N CYS A 361 -96.77 81.58 -60.82
CA CYS A 361 -95.33 81.84 -60.82
C CYS A 361 -94.71 81.90 -62.23
N GLN A 362 -95.16 81.08 -63.17
CA GLN A 362 -94.73 81.17 -64.58
C GLN A 362 -95.28 82.43 -65.27
N VAL A 363 -96.54 82.80 -65.03
CA VAL A 363 -97.14 84.04 -65.54
C VAL A 363 -96.44 85.26 -64.97
N TRP A 364 -96.12 85.27 -63.67
CA TRP A 364 -95.36 86.34 -63.02
C TRP A 364 -93.92 86.42 -63.55
N LYS A 365 -93.23 85.30 -63.74
CA LYS A 365 -91.93 85.28 -64.43
C LYS A 365 -92.02 85.88 -65.84
N ARG A 366 -93.03 85.50 -66.62
CA ARG A 366 -93.24 86.01 -67.99
C ARG A 366 -93.64 87.49 -68.01
N LYS A 367 -94.37 87.98 -67.00
CA LYS A 367 -94.64 89.42 -66.79
C LYS A 367 -93.36 90.17 -66.44
N VAL A 368 -92.51 89.63 -65.57
CA VAL A 368 -91.19 90.23 -65.23
C VAL A 368 -90.29 90.25 -66.47
N GLU A 369 -90.26 89.18 -67.27
CA GLU A 369 -89.56 89.13 -68.56
C GLU A 369 -90.08 90.23 -69.51
N LEU A 370 -91.40 90.36 -69.71
CA LEU A 370 -92.00 91.40 -70.55
C LEU A 370 -91.68 92.82 -70.05
N VAL A 371 -91.72 93.06 -68.74
CA VAL A 371 -91.33 94.35 -68.14
C VAL A 371 -89.83 94.61 -68.33
N SER A 372 -88.97 93.59 -68.20
CA SER A 372 -87.53 93.74 -68.46
C SER A 372 -87.22 93.99 -69.94
N MET A 373 -87.95 93.35 -70.85
CA MET A 373 -87.83 93.55 -72.31
C MET A 373 -88.34 94.93 -72.72
N SER A 374 -89.46 95.38 -72.16
CA SER A 374 -89.98 96.74 -72.35
C SER A 374 -89.01 97.78 -71.81
N LEU A 375 -88.47 97.59 -70.60
CA LEU A 375 -87.43 98.45 -70.03
C LEU A 375 -86.16 98.46 -70.89
N GLN A 376 -85.78 97.31 -71.47
CA GLN A 376 -84.64 97.20 -72.37
C GLN A 376 -84.91 97.92 -73.71
N GLN A 377 -86.13 97.82 -74.26
CA GLN A 377 -86.55 98.59 -75.44
C GLN A 377 -86.56 100.09 -75.14
N SER A 378 -87.12 100.54 -74.02
CA SER A 378 -87.07 101.96 -73.62
C SER A 378 -85.64 102.44 -73.36
N LYS A 379 -84.76 101.60 -72.81
CA LYS A 379 -83.32 101.90 -72.70
C LYS A 379 -82.64 101.98 -74.08
N GLN A 380 -82.97 101.11 -75.02
CA GLN A 380 -82.44 101.16 -76.38
C GLN A 380 -82.94 102.39 -77.15
N GLN A 381 -84.24 102.70 -77.05
CA GLN A 381 -84.84 103.93 -77.58
C GLN A 381 -84.18 105.17 -76.98
N TRP A 382 -83.94 105.18 -75.66
CA TRP A 382 -83.23 106.27 -75.00
C TRP A 382 -81.76 106.35 -75.42
N GLN A 383 -81.07 105.23 -75.64
CA GLN A 383 -79.72 105.22 -76.21
C GLN A 383 -79.69 105.68 -77.67
N THR A 384 -80.70 105.39 -78.49
CA THR A 384 -80.80 105.94 -79.86
C THR A 384 -81.13 107.43 -79.83
N LEU A 385 -81.95 107.90 -78.90
CA LEU A 385 -82.21 109.33 -78.69
C LEU A 385 -80.95 110.06 -78.16
N GLN A 386 -80.17 109.44 -77.26
CA GLN A 386 -78.89 109.99 -76.82
C GLN A 386 -77.82 109.98 -77.93
N ARG A 387 -77.80 108.96 -78.81
CA ARG A 387 -76.92 108.97 -79.99
C ARG A 387 -77.36 110.01 -81.01
N ALA A 388 -78.66 110.19 -81.23
CA ALA A 388 -79.20 111.24 -82.11
C ALA A 388 -78.92 112.65 -81.53
N SER A 389 -79.11 112.85 -80.23
CA SER A 389 -78.76 114.09 -79.54
C SER A 389 -77.28 114.42 -79.67
N ARG A 390 -76.38 113.44 -79.47
CA ARG A 390 -74.94 113.63 -79.69
C ARG A 390 -74.57 113.86 -81.16
N TYR A 391 -75.36 113.35 -82.11
CA TYR A 391 -75.14 113.61 -83.53
C TYR A 391 -75.56 115.03 -83.94
N TYR A 392 -76.47 115.66 -83.19
CA TYR A 392 -76.82 117.08 -83.35
C TYR A 392 -75.94 118.03 -82.52
N ASP A 393 -75.12 117.52 -81.60
CA ASP A 393 -74.04 118.29 -80.95
C ASP A 393 -72.76 118.35 -81.84
N ASP A 394 -72.69 117.60 -82.95
CA ASP A 394 -71.52 117.48 -83.84
C ASP A 394 -71.73 118.07 -85.26
N THR A 395 -72.83 118.81 -85.52
CA THR A 395 -73.05 119.54 -86.79
C THR A 395 -73.59 120.96 -86.55
N ASP A 396 -72.82 121.95 -87.03
CA ASP A 396 -73.09 123.41 -87.13
C ASP A 396 -73.15 124.15 -85.76
N ILE A 397 -72.32 125.15 -85.41
CA ILE A 397 -71.35 126.03 -86.11
C ILE A 397 -71.93 126.83 -87.29
#